data_AF-A0A920U686-F1
#
_entry.id   AF-A0A920U686-F1
#
_cell.length_a   1.000
_cell.length_b   1.000
_cell.length_c   1.000
_cell.angle_alpha   90.00
_cell.angle_beta   90.00
_cell.angle_gamma   90.00
#
_symmetry.space_group_name_H-M   'P 1'
#
loop_
_entity.id
_entity.type
_entity.pdbx_description
1 polymer ?
#
loop_
_entity_poly.entity_id
_entity_poly.type
_entity_poly.pdbx_seq_one_letter_code
_entity_poly.pdbx_strand_id
1 'polypeptide(L)'
;MAREDSVVTPERYAQGFNYPDYMDQIKVNKARFEGFYDGLTLSAEDVSFFKELSQRPNGPAKMMVIGEDWCGDVVRGLPVLARVQKLRAFRLAFSPGQPYGHHERIPK
;
A
#
# COMPACT_ATOMS: atom_id res chain seq x y z
N MET A 1 -11.96 3.17 -16.79
CA MET A 1 -11.45 1.99 -17.54
C MET A 1 -9.95 2.13 -17.66
N ALA A 2 -9.19 1.03 -17.67
CA ALA A 2 -7.75 1.11 -17.95
C ALA A 2 -7.57 1.65 -19.38
N ARG A 3 -6.68 2.63 -19.58
CA ARG A 3 -6.33 3.09 -20.93
C ARG A 3 -5.60 1.97 -21.65
N GLU A 4 -5.81 1.83 -22.96
CA GLU A 4 -5.20 0.75 -23.75
C GLU A 4 -3.65 0.77 -23.70
N ASP A 5 -3.05 1.94 -23.42
CA ASP A 5 -1.60 2.10 -23.25
C ASP A 5 -1.10 1.94 -21.79
N SER A 6 -1.96 1.51 -20.86
CA SER A 6 -1.54 1.38 -19.46
C SER A 6 -0.73 0.10 -19.23
N VAL A 7 0.49 0.25 -18.71
CA VAL A 7 1.31 -0.87 -18.25
C VAL A 7 0.72 -1.58 -17.02
N VAL A 8 -0.30 -1.00 -16.38
CA VAL A 8 -1.04 -1.57 -15.26
C VAL A 8 -2.33 -2.19 -15.80
N THR A 9 -2.19 -3.38 -16.36
CA THR A 9 -3.34 -4.16 -16.87
C THR A 9 -4.15 -4.75 -15.70
N PRO A 10 -5.42 -5.12 -15.90
CA PRO A 10 -6.21 -5.81 -14.88
C PRO A 10 -5.55 -7.10 -14.35
N GLU A 11 -4.84 -7.83 -15.21
CA GLU A 11 -4.13 -9.06 -14.87
C GLU A 11 -2.94 -8.77 -13.97
N ARG A 12 -2.13 -7.75 -14.30
CA ARG A 12 -1.01 -7.30 -13.45
C ARG A 12 -1.50 -6.77 -12.11
N TYR A 13 -2.60 -6.02 -12.12
CA TYR A 13 -3.25 -5.59 -10.89
C TYR A 13 -3.64 -6.81 -10.03
N ALA A 14 -4.24 -7.82 -10.64
CA ALA A 14 -4.71 -9.03 -9.97
C ALA A 14 -3.61 -9.87 -9.31
N GLN A 15 -2.34 -9.70 -9.72
CA GLN A 15 -1.19 -10.38 -9.12
C GLN A 15 -0.79 -9.80 -7.76
N GLY A 16 -1.30 -8.63 -7.38
CA GLY A 16 -1.01 -8.02 -6.08
C GLY A 16 -1.79 -8.65 -4.91
N PHE A 17 -1.22 -8.50 -3.72
CA PHE A 17 -1.74 -8.90 -2.41
C PHE A 17 -2.78 -7.91 -1.87
N ASN A 18 -3.75 -8.36 -1.09
CA ASN A 18 -4.45 -7.42 -0.21
C ASN A 18 -3.54 -7.04 0.98
N TYR A 19 -3.94 -6.07 1.80
CA TYR A 19 -3.09 -5.60 2.91
C TYR A 19 -2.81 -6.68 3.98
N PRO A 20 -3.79 -7.44 4.48
CA PRO A 20 -3.53 -8.61 5.34
C PRO A 20 -2.52 -9.60 4.74
N ASP A 21 -2.73 -10.03 3.50
CA ASP A 21 -1.84 -10.98 2.82
C ASP A 21 -0.42 -10.41 2.70
N TYR A 22 -0.27 -9.11 2.45
CA TYR A 22 1.04 -8.45 2.46
C TYR A 22 1.70 -8.50 3.84
N MET A 23 0.96 -8.21 4.91
CA MET A 23 1.46 -8.25 6.28
C MET A 23 1.91 -9.66 6.72
N ASP A 24 1.41 -10.70 6.06
CA ASP A 24 1.87 -12.08 6.25
C ASP A 24 3.16 -12.39 5.48
N GLN A 25 3.48 -11.64 4.42
CA GLN A 25 4.66 -11.86 3.56
C GLN A 25 5.89 -11.01 3.96
N ILE A 26 5.69 -9.86 4.61
CA ILE A 26 6.80 -8.97 4.99
C ILE A 26 7.71 -9.62 6.03
N LYS A 27 9.01 -9.33 5.93
CA LYS A 27 10.06 -9.90 6.79
C LYS A 27 10.58 -8.92 7.82
N VAL A 28 10.49 -7.62 7.53
CA VAL A 28 10.98 -6.56 8.41
C VAL A 28 9.89 -5.54 8.73
N ASN A 29 10.09 -4.78 9.81
CA ASN A 29 9.23 -3.67 10.22
C ASN A 29 7.76 -4.02 10.55
N LYS A 30 7.36 -5.30 10.65
CA LYS A 30 5.97 -5.72 10.90
C LYS A 30 5.30 -4.97 12.05
N ALA A 31 5.95 -4.93 13.22
CA ALA A 31 5.44 -4.19 14.39
C ALA A 31 5.26 -2.68 14.15
N ARG A 32 6.07 -2.08 13.26
CA ARG A 32 5.93 -0.65 12.90
C ARG A 32 4.75 -0.43 11.97
N PHE A 33 4.56 -1.30 10.98
CA PHE A 33 3.37 -1.28 10.12
C PHE A 33 2.10 -1.41 10.97
N GLU A 34 2.04 -2.37 11.89
CA GLU A 34 0.93 -2.57 12.81
C GLU A 34 0.72 -1.33 13.70
N GLY A 35 1.78 -0.80 14.30
CA GLY A 35 1.69 0.40 15.13
C GLY A 35 1.15 1.63 14.39
N PHE A 36 1.58 1.87 13.14
CA PHE A 36 1.01 2.94 12.32
C PHE A 36 -0.43 2.65 11.88
N TYR A 37 -0.77 1.38 11.62
CA TYR A 37 -2.11 0.98 11.23
C TYR A 37 -3.12 1.13 12.36
N ASP A 38 -2.73 0.74 13.58
CA ASP A 38 -3.58 0.75 14.77
C ASP A 38 -3.62 2.11 15.45
N GLY A 39 -2.50 2.85 15.40
CA GLY A 39 -2.42 4.21 15.91
C GLY A 39 -3.15 5.25 15.04
N LEU A 40 -3.50 4.92 13.80
CA LEU A 40 -4.21 5.83 12.92
C LEU A 40 -5.70 5.91 13.27
N THR A 41 -6.13 7.10 13.67
CA THR A 41 -7.55 7.46 13.76
C THR A 41 -7.89 8.43 12.63
N LEU A 42 -8.81 8.02 11.76
CA LEU A 42 -9.36 8.90 10.72
C LEU A 42 -10.47 9.76 11.33
N SER A 43 -10.49 11.05 10.99
CA SER A 43 -11.58 11.93 11.40
C SER A 43 -12.88 11.51 10.69
N ALA A 44 -14.03 11.89 11.26
CA ALA A 44 -15.32 11.64 10.62
C ALA A 44 -15.42 12.34 9.25
N GLU A 45 -14.80 13.52 9.13
CA GLU A 45 -14.71 14.29 7.89
C GLU A 45 -13.92 13.52 6.82
N ASP A 46 -12.73 13.01 7.14
CA ASP A 46 -11.92 12.22 6.21
C ASP A 46 -12.67 10.96 5.75
N VAL A 47 -13.32 10.26 6.69
CA VAL A 47 -14.11 9.07 6.36
C VAL A 47 -15.25 9.42 5.40
N SER A 48 -15.96 10.52 5.62
CA SER A 48 -17.03 10.97 4.69
C SER A 48 -16.46 11.33 3.33
N PHE A 49 -15.39 12.13 3.32
CA PHE A 49 -14.72 12.56 2.09
C PHE A 49 -14.30 11.37 1.22
N PHE A 50 -13.63 10.37 1.80
CA PHE A 50 -13.19 9.20 1.04
C PHE A 50 -14.35 8.31 0.57
N LYS A 51 -15.41 8.18 1.38
CA LYS A 51 -16.64 7.47 0.95
C LYS A 51 -17.29 8.16 -0.25
N GLU A 52 -17.50 9.46 -0.17
CA GLU A 52 -18.12 10.26 -1.23
C GLU A 52 -17.26 10.25 -2.50
N LEU A 53 -15.95 10.50 -2.37
CA LEU A 53 -15.00 10.45 -3.48
C LEU A 53 -15.08 9.12 -4.23
N SER A 54 -15.24 8.03 -3.48
CA SER A 54 -15.38 6.70 -4.04
C SER A 54 -16.66 6.58 -4.89
N GLN A 55 -17.78 7.13 -4.42
CA GLN A 55 -19.09 7.00 -5.08
C GLN A 55 -19.27 7.88 -6.32
N ARG A 56 -18.37 8.85 -6.55
CA ARG A 56 -18.45 9.74 -7.71
C ARG A 56 -18.43 8.95 -9.03
N PRO A 57 -19.19 9.38 -10.05
CA PRO A 57 -19.03 8.86 -11.41
C PRO A 57 -17.57 9.00 -11.85
N ASN A 58 -16.96 7.89 -12.29
CA ASN A 58 -15.54 7.81 -12.64
C ASN A 58 -14.56 8.13 -11.49
N GLY A 59 -15.01 8.05 -10.23
CA GLY A 59 -14.16 8.17 -9.05
C GLY A 59 -13.15 7.03 -8.92
N PRO A 60 -12.12 7.16 -8.05
CA PRO A 60 -11.04 6.19 -7.93
C PRO A 60 -11.55 4.84 -7.40
N ALA A 61 -11.72 3.87 -8.30
CA ALA A 61 -12.29 2.56 -7.99
C ALA A 61 -11.29 1.56 -7.39
N LYS A 62 -10.00 1.74 -7.70
CA LYS A 62 -8.91 0.82 -7.35
C LYS A 62 -7.68 1.63 -7.00
N MET A 63 -6.91 1.13 -6.05
CA MET A 63 -5.58 1.64 -5.74
C MET A 63 -4.59 0.50 -5.94
N MET A 64 -3.44 0.80 -6.56
CA MET A 64 -2.28 -0.08 -6.62
C MET A 64 -1.11 0.63 -5.97
N VAL A 65 -0.47 -0.03 -5.01
CA VAL A 65 0.77 0.46 -4.41
C VAL A 65 1.88 -0.52 -4.79
N ILE A 66 3.08 0.02 -5.02
CA ILE A 66 4.30 -0.73 -5.24
C ILE A 66 5.24 -0.30 -4.14
N GLY A 67 5.73 -1.24 -3.35
CA GLY A 67 6.55 -0.91 -2.20
C GLY A 67 7.23 -2.11 -1.58
N GLU A 68 8.27 -1.82 -0.83
CA GLU A 68 9.10 -2.79 -0.13
C GLU A 68 9.03 -2.54 1.39
N ASP A 69 9.07 -3.61 2.16
CA ASP A 69 8.85 -3.60 3.62
C ASP A 69 9.96 -2.89 4.42
N TRP A 70 11.12 -2.68 3.79
CA TRP A 70 12.24 -1.93 4.35
C TRP A 70 12.13 -0.41 4.11
N CYS A 71 11.32 0.03 3.13
CA CYS A 71 11.26 1.43 2.74
C CYS A 71 10.52 2.24 3.81
N GLY A 72 11.18 3.26 4.37
CA GLY A 72 10.62 4.09 5.43
C GLY A 72 9.33 4.81 5.04
N ASP A 73 9.15 5.15 3.77
CA ASP A 73 7.90 5.75 3.27
C ASP A 73 6.78 4.72 3.15
N VAL A 74 7.10 3.49 2.74
CA VAL A 74 6.12 2.39 2.68
C VAL A 74 5.66 2.02 4.09
N VAL A 75 6.59 1.88 5.04
CA VAL A 75 6.29 1.55 6.45
C VAL A 75 5.32 2.56 7.06
N ARG A 76 5.43 3.85 6.73
CA ARG A 76 4.57 4.90 7.29
C ARG A 76 3.29 5.11 6.47
N GLY A 77 3.40 5.11 5.15
CA GLY A 77 2.32 5.50 4.24
C GLY A 77 1.34 4.38 3.90
N LEU A 78 1.83 3.15 3.70
CA LEU A 78 0.97 2.03 3.31
C LEU A 78 -0.12 1.71 4.36
N PRO A 79 0.15 1.73 5.69
CA PRO A 79 -0.89 1.57 6.70
C PRO A 79 -2.04 2.59 6.58
N VAL A 80 -1.72 3.85 6.24
CA VAL A 80 -2.71 4.91 6.05
C VAL A 80 -3.59 4.61 4.84
N LEU A 81 -2.98 4.23 3.72
CA LEU A 81 -3.71 3.84 2.51
C LEU A 81 -4.60 2.62 2.74
N ALA A 82 -4.13 1.64 3.51
CA ALA A 82 -4.89 0.45 3.89
C ALA A 82 -6.10 0.77 4.79
N ARG A 83 -6.00 1.78 5.67
CA ARG A 83 -7.13 2.25 6.49
C ARG A 83 -8.19 2.97 5.66
N VAL A 84 -7.77 3.89 4.79
CA VAL A 84 -8.67 4.58 3.86
C VAL A 84 -9.37 3.57 2.93
N GLN A 85 -8.68 2.48 2.58
CA GLN A 85 -9.20 1.42 1.72
C GLN A 85 -10.12 0.41 2.34
N LYS A 86 -10.30 0.30 3.67
CA LYS A 86 -11.41 -0.53 4.20
C LYS A 86 -12.77 -0.13 3.63
N LEU A 87 -12.82 0.99 2.89
CA LEU A 87 -13.92 1.50 2.10
C LEU A 87 -13.99 0.97 0.65
N ARG A 88 -13.00 0.21 0.10
CA ARG A 88 -12.90 -0.33 -1.28
C ARG A 88 -11.97 -1.57 -1.44
N ALA A 89 -11.83 -2.10 -2.67
CA ALA A 89 -10.93 -3.19 -3.03
C ALA A 89 -9.51 -2.71 -3.37
N PHE A 90 -8.48 -3.41 -2.86
CA PHE A 90 -7.07 -3.08 -3.02
C PHE A 90 -6.21 -4.26 -3.45
N ARG A 91 -5.17 -3.96 -4.22
CA ARG A 91 -4.06 -4.87 -4.47
C ARG A 91 -2.73 -4.12 -4.44
N LEU A 92 -1.80 -4.69 -3.69
CA LEU A 92 -0.44 -4.27 -3.49
C LEU A 92 0.46 -5.21 -4.29
N ALA A 93 1.20 -4.67 -5.25
CA ALA A 93 2.23 -5.46 -5.92
C ALA A 93 3.51 -5.39 -5.07
N PHE A 94 3.92 -6.54 -4.54
CA PHE A 94 5.17 -6.71 -3.83
C PHE A 94 6.20 -7.32 -4.79
N SER A 95 7.34 -6.67 -4.93
CA SER A 95 8.54 -7.33 -5.44
C SER A 95 9.39 -7.66 -4.22
N PRO A 96 9.70 -8.94 -3.94
CA PRO A 96 10.71 -9.27 -2.93
C PRO A 96 12.06 -8.74 -3.42
N GLY A 97 12.39 -7.51 -3.05
CA GLY A 97 13.71 -6.94 -3.21
C GLY A 97 14.66 -7.51 -2.18
N GLN A 98 15.82 -7.91 -2.69
CA GLN A 98 16.97 -8.49 -2.00
C GLN A 98 17.25 -7.82 -0.66
N PRO A 99 17.78 -8.56 0.34
CA PRO A 99 18.31 -7.92 1.54
C PRO A 99 19.27 -6.82 1.10
N TYR A 100 19.13 -5.63 1.68
CA TYR A 100 20.10 -4.56 1.54
C TYR A 100 21.49 -5.16 1.55
N GLY A 101 22.22 -5.00 0.44
CA GLY A 101 23.63 -5.26 0.41
C GLY A 101 24.24 -4.57 1.62
N HIS A 102 24.99 -5.33 2.42
CA HIS A 102 25.79 -4.79 3.49
C HIS A 102 26.45 -3.51 2.96
N HIS A 103 26.09 -2.36 3.53
CA HIS A 103 26.97 -1.21 3.46
C HIS A 103 28.22 -1.63 4.24
N GLU A 104 29.16 -2.24 3.52
CA GLU A 104 30.55 -2.26 3.91
C GLU A 104 30.89 -0.79 4.13
N ARG A 105 31.07 -0.42 5.40
CA ARG A 105 31.46 0.92 5.78
C ARG A 105 32.73 1.22 5.02
N ILE A 106 32.67 2.12 4.04
CA ILE A 106 33.87 2.71 3.45
C ILE A 106 34.67 3.26 4.64
N PRO A 107 35.84 2.70 4.96
CA PRO A 107 36.66 3.25 6.02
C PRO A 107 37.04 4.67 5.62
N LYS A 108 36.93 5.60 6.56
CA LYS A 108 37.37 6.99 6.38
C LYS A 108 38.85 7.06 6.08
#